data_AF-A0AA96X6W5-F1
#
_entry.id   AF-A0AA96X6W5-F1
#
_cell.length_a   1.000
_cell.length_b   1.000
_cell.length_c   1.000
_cell.angle_alpha   90.00
_cell.angle_beta   90.00
_cell.angle_gamma   90.00
#
_symmetry.space_group_name_H-M   'P 1'
#
loop_
_entity.id
_entity.type
_entity.pdbx_description
1 polymer ?
#
loop_
_entity_poly.entity_id
_entity_poly.type
_entity_poly.pdbx_seq_one_letter_code
_entity_poly.pdbx_strand_id
1 'polypeptide(L)'
;MRPEIDILHSIKITVHIRMRILYLHIGFHKTGSSSLQLAMKEQVQALDQAGFEFLSLGKKGNSSGCIDVCKEKGRVHFQVNSRLDELLAASRNEQVIVSAEHLSYLYQRDSIELIQRVCSKYFDKIVVIVYLRRQDLQAISFKKQGARGAASNRSSSSKLLGHAEGAFPSFSKDIEIYYDYFNKLILWADVFGADSLRVRLFSREALHGGDIVSDFLALLGGGVELSARRVNEGVGRKEFLLTHKLLELGVAESELIKLKPMMLEDDTQLLPSRRDAKQFFMRFKNSNHLLNNTFLNNDSGLAFDTDFSGYPEQGNDWITVRDLSEWIPEILSAGIQKPEGLRDALLADKLQQMVRKKFSGEVLTQELEDLANCLSASAYIAKDQQPWYRALKKKKTSGR
;
A
#
# COMPACT_ATOMS: atom_id res chain seq x y z
N MET A 1 -26.50 -81.93 -0.57
CA MET A 1 -25.17 -81.37 -0.89
C MET A 1 -25.28 -80.43 -2.08
N ARG A 2 -25.33 -79.13 -1.83
CA ARG A 2 -24.89 -78.05 -2.73
C ARG A 2 -24.45 -76.90 -1.80
N PRO A 3 -23.23 -76.38 -1.87
CA PRO A 3 -22.88 -75.18 -1.15
C PRO A 3 -23.15 -73.96 -2.02
N GLU A 4 -23.88 -72.98 -1.49
CA GLU A 4 -23.95 -71.63 -2.02
C GLU A 4 -22.59 -70.95 -1.79
N ILE A 5 -22.05 -70.37 -2.86
CA ILE A 5 -20.82 -69.58 -2.84
C ILE A 5 -21.23 -68.14 -2.56
N ASP A 6 -20.93 -67.68 -1.35
CA ASP A 6 -21.13 -66.29 -0.94
C ASP A 6 -19.94 -65.45 -1.42
N ILE A 7 -20.12 -64.72 -2.53
CA ILE A 7 -19.10 -63.81 -3.08
C ILE A 7 -19.35 -62.40 -2.51
N LEU A 8 -18.82 -62.13 -1.32
CA LEU A 8 -18.68 -60.76 -0.80
C LEU A 8 -17.51 -60.05 -1.51
N HIS A 9 -17.82 -59.29 -2.55
CA HIS A 9 -16.88 -58.31 -3.12
C HIS A 9 -16.65 -57.18 -2.11
N SER A 10 -15.46 -57.14 -1.52
CA SER A 10 -14.98 -55.99 -0.76
C SER A 10 -14.76 -54.80 -1.69
N ILE A 11 -15.64 -53.80 -1.65
CA ILE A 11 -15.40 -52.50 -2.28
C ILE A 11 -14.30 -51.80 -1.46
N LYS A 12 -13.04 -51.85 -1.95
CA LYS A 12 -11.98 -50.97 -1.45
C LYS A 12 -12.28 -49.54 -1.91
N ILE A 13 -12.97 -48.77 -1.06
CA ILE A 13 -13.04 -47.31 -1.21
C ILE A 13 -11.64 -46.78 -0.97
N THR A 14 -10.88 -46.56 -2.04
CA THR A 14 -9.59 -45.87 -1.95
C THR A 14 -9.89 -44.38 -1.83
N VAL A 15 -9.98 -43.89 -0.59
CA VAL A 15 -10.04 -42.46 -0.30
C VAL A 15 -8.70 -41.85 -0.74
N HIS A 16 -8.65 -41.31 -1.96
CA HIS A 16 -7.56 -40.43 -2.35
C HIS A 16 -7.74 -39.14 -1.56
N ILE A 17 -7.03 -39.01 -0.44
CA ILE A 17 -6.92 -37.72 0.26
C ILE A 17 -6.19 -36.80 -0.70
N ARG A 18 -6.94 -35.96 -1.40
CA ARG A 18 -6.37 -35.00 -2.35
C ARG A 18 -5.80 -33.82 -1.58
N MET A 19 -4.50 -33.60 -1.73
CA MET A 19 -3.76 -32.52 -1.08
C MET A 19 -4.32 -31.17 -1.50
N ARG A 20 -4.72 -30.34 -0.53
CA ARG A 20 -5.22 -28.99 -0.77
C ARG A 20 -4.09 -27.96 -0.62
N ILE A 21 -3.96 -27.08 -1.60
CA ILE A 21 -2.90 -26.07 -1.71
C ILE A 21 -3.51 -24.68 -1.69
N LEU A 22 -3.01 -23.82 -0.80
CA LEU A 22 -3.29 -22.38 -0.82
C LEU A 22 -2.12 -21.62 -1.42
N TYR A 23 -2.38 -20.84 -2.47
CA TYR A 23 -1.49 -19.82 -3.00
C TYR A 23 -1.87 -18.47 -2.41
N LEU A 24 -1.12 -18.04 -1.39
CA LEU A 24 -1.37 -16.82 -0.62
C LEU A 24 -0.47 -15.68 -1.12
N HIS A 25 -1.02 -14.76 -1.89
CA HIS A 25 -0.33 -13.54 -2.29
C HIS A 25 -0.45 -12.45 -1.22
N ILE A 26 0.67 -12.05 -0.62
CA ILE A 26 0.71 -11.15 0.56
C ILE A 26 1.06 -9.69 0.24
N GLY A 27 1.23 -9.34 -1.05
CA GLY A 27 1.66 -8.00 -1.49
C GLY A 27 3.11 -8.00 -1.97
N PHE A 28 3.87 -6.92 -1.81
CA PHE A 28 3.59 -5.68 -1.05
C PHE A 28 2.63 -4.72 -1.78
N HIS A 29 2.34 -3.56 -1.17
CA HIS A 29 1.65 -2.48 -1.88
C HIS A 29 2.50 -1.99 -3.06
N LYS A 30 1.84 -1.55 -4.14
CA LYS A 30 2.48 -0.93 -5.33
C LYS A 30 3.39 -1.85 -6.13
N THR A 31 3.11 -3.14 -6.07
CA THR A 31 3.73 -4.18 -6.90
C THR A 31 2.72 -4.80 -7.87
N GLY A 32 1.78 -4.02 -8.42
CA GLY A 32 0.82 -4.52 -9.42
C GLY A 32 -0.33 -5.37 -8.87
N SER A 33 -0.49 -5.46 -7.54
CA SER A 33 -1.56 -6.26 -6.88
C SER A 33 -2.95 -5.99 -7.43
N SER A 34 -3.31 -4.73 -7.71
CA SER A 34 -4.62 -4.38 -8.27
C SER A 34 -4.84 -4.94 -9.69
N SER A 35 -3.80 -4.94 -10.52
CA SER A 35 -3.83 -5.55 -11.85
C SER A 35 -4.04 -7.05 -11.77
N LEU A 36 -3.27 -7.72 -10.90
CA LEU A 36 -3.37 -9.16 -10.65
C LEU A 36 -4.76 -9.55 -10.10
N GLN A 37 -5.22 -8.88 -9.05
CA GLN A 37 -6.50 -9.14 -8.41
C GLN A 37 -7.68 -8.94 -9.37
N LEU A 38 -7.66 -7.88 -10.18
CA LEU A 38 -8.71 -7.62 -11.15
C LEU A 38 -8.71 -8.66 -12.28
N ALA A 39 -7.53 -8.99 -12.82
CA ALA A 39 -7.41 -10.00 -13.87
C ALA A 39 -7.98 -11.36 -13.42
N MET A 40 -7.65 -11.82 -12.21
CA MET A 40 -8.20 -13.05 -11.64
C MET A 40 -9.71 -12.93 -11.37
N LYS A 41 -10.17 -11.78 -10.87
CA LYS A 41 -11.59 -11.59 -10.52
C LYS A 41 -12.51 -11.56 -11.73
N GLU A 42 -12.07 -10.95 -12.84
CA GLU A 42 -12.84 -10.87 -14.07
C GLU A 42 -12.85 -12.20 -14.84
N GLN A 43 -11.85 -13.05 -14.63
CA GLN A 43 -11.63 -14.28 -15.41
C GLN A 43 -11.67 -15.54 -14.52
N VAL A 44 -12.53 -15.54 -13.49
CA VAL A 44 -12.69 -16.68 -12.57
C VAL A 44 -13.02 -17.99 -13.30
N GLN A 45 -13.82 -17.94 -14.37
CA GLN A 45 -14.15 -19.14 -15.14
C GLN A 45 -12.92 -19.81 -15.78
N ALA A 46 -11.95 -19.01 -16.26
CA ALA A 46 -10.72 -19.55 -16.83
C ALA A 46 -9.83 -20.19 -15.75
N LEU A 47 -9.81 -19.60 -14.55
CA LEU A 47 -9.14 -20.19 -13.39
C LEU A 47 -9.80 -21.50 -12.96
N ASP A 48 -11.12 -21.53 -12.85
CA ASP A 48 -11.89 -22.72 -12.45
C ASP A 48 -11.68 -23.87 -13.44
N GLN A 49 -11.68 -23.59 -14.75
CA GLN A 49 -11.38 -24.59 -15.79
C GLN A 49 -9.97 -25.16 -15.68
N ALA A 50 -9.02 -24.37 -15.20
CA ALA A 50 -7.67 -24.82 -14.91
C ALA A 50 -7.50 -25.42 -13.50
N GLY A 51 -8.59 -25.57 -12.74
CA GLY A 51 -8.59 -26.20 -11.42
C GLY A 51 -8.21 -25.27 -10.26
N PHE A 52 -8.18 -23.95 -10.48
CA PHE A 52 -7.88 -22.95 -9.46
C PHE A 52 -9.12 -22.17 -9.03
N GLU A 53 -9.40 -22.14 -7.73
CA GLU A 53 -10.43 -21.27 -7.16
C GLU A 53 -9.82 -19.96 -6.68
N PHE A 54 -10.33 -18.82 -7.14
CA PHE A 54 -9.90 -17.51 -6.65
C PHE A 54 -10.89 -16.91 -5.64
N LEU A 55 -10.45 -16.83 -4.37
CA LEU A 55 -11.26 -16.31 -3.28
C LEU A 55 -10.92 -14.85 -2.96
N SER A 56 -11.95 -14.04 -2.83
CA SER A 56 -11.81 -12.60 -2.54
C SER A 56 -12.93 -12.04 -1.68
N LEU A 57 -12.58 -11.17 -0.71
CA LEU A 57 -13.57 -10.39 0.06
C LEU A 57 -14.17 -9.24 -0.76
N GLY A 58 -13.33 -8.56 -1.56
CA GLY A 58 -13.72 -7.39 -2.33
C GLY A 58 -14.16 -7.71 -3.76
N LYS A 59 -15.02 -6.85 -4.32
CA LYS A 59 -15.50 -6.96 -5.71
C LYS A 59 -14.39 -6.88 -6.77
N LYS A 60 -13.23 -6.31 -6.42
CA LYS A 60 -12.05 -6.19 -7.30
C LYS A 60 -10.96 -7.24 -7.01
N GLY A 61 -11.28 -8.31 -6.27
CA GLY A 61 -10.33 -9.39 -5.97
C GLY A 61 -9.45 -9.17 -4.73
N ASN A 62 -9.51 -8.01 -4.08
CA ASN A 62 -8.70 -7.71 -2.89
C ASN A 62 -9.29 -8.34 -1.62
N SER A 63 -8.47 -9.06 -0.85
CA SER A 63 -8.81 -9.64 0.46
C SER A 63 -8.13 -8.96 1.65
N SER A 64 -7.52 -7.80 1.46
CA SER A 64 -6.87 -7.02 2.52
C SER A 64 -7.77 -6.64 3.70
N GLY A 65 -9.09 -6.78 3.55
CA GLY A 65 -10.06 -6.61 4.63
C GLY A 65 -9.97 -7.66 5.75
N CYS A 66 -9.12 -8.69 5.61
CA CYS A 66 -8.78 -9.63 6.68
C CYS A 66 -7.81 -9.06 7.73
N ILE A 67 -7.18 -7.91 7.43
CA ILE A 67 -6.29 -7.20 8.34
C ILE A 67 -6.89 -5.82 8.66
N ASP A 68 -7.22 -5.60 9.92
CA ASP A 68 -7.62 -4.30 10.43
C ASP A 68 -6.40 -3.39 10.56
N VAL A 69 -6.53 -2.16 10.08
CA VAL A 69 -5.46 -1.15 10.11
C VAL A 69 -5.92 0.03 10.93
N CYS A 70 -5.35 0.17 12.13
CA CYS A 70 -5.70 1.22 13.09
C CYS A 70 -4.48 2.12 13.34
N LYS A 71 -4.72 3.39 13.68
CA LYS A 71 -3.66 4.31 14.10
C LYS A 71 -3.99 4.87 15.46
N GLU A 72 -3.15 4.58 16.45
CA GLU A 72 -3.34 4.97 17.84
C GLU A 72 -2.07 5.62 18.38
N LYS A 73 -2.20 6.78 19.03
CA LYS A 73 -1.07 7.53 19.61
C LYS A 73 0.13 7.70 18.65
N GLY A 74 -0.15 7.89 17.36
CA GLY A 74 0.86 8.09 16.31
C GLY A 74 1.46 6.81 15.71
N ARG A 75 1.13 5.63 16.24
CA ARG A 75 1.62 4.32 15.77
C ARG A 75 0.56 3.61 14.94
N VAL A 76 0.96 2.90 13.89
CA VAL A 76 0.04 2.07 13.10
C VAL A 76 0.05 0.62 13.62
N HIS A 77 -1.14 0.08 13.85
CA HIS A 77 -1.37 -1.26 14.35
C HIS A 77 -2.11 -2.09 13.29
N PHE A 78 -1.77 -3.37 13.22
CA PHE A 78 -2.31 -4.32 12.25
C PHE A 78 -2.78 -5.56 13.00
N GLN A 79 -4.05 -5.94 12.79
CA GLN A 79 -4.64 -7.08 13.49
C GLN A 79 -5.35 -7.99 12.50
N VAL A 80 -5.09 -9.30 12.60
CA VAL A 80 -5.83 -10.32 11.87
C VAL A 80 -7.24 -10.42 12.46
N ASN A 81 -8.27 -10.38 11.61
CA ASN A 81 -9.66 -10.53 12.02
C ASN A 81 -10.28 -11.84 11.48
N SER A 82 -11.52 -12.13 11.89
CA SER A 82 -12.21 -13.39 11.57
C SER A 82 -12.47 -13.60 10.08
N ARG A 83 -12.43 -12.55 9.26
CA ARG A 83 -12.74 -12.64 7.82
C ARG A 83 -11.75 -13.51 7.06
N LEU A 84 -10.53 -13.70 7.57
CA LEU A 84 -9.61 -14.67 6.97
C LEU A 84 -10.16 -16.09 7.10
N ASP A 85 -10.54 -16.49 8.31
CA ASP A 85 -11.10 -17.81 8.60
C ASP A 85 -12.39 -18.03 7.80
N GLU A 86 -13.29 -17.04 7.81
CA GLU A 86 -14.54 -17.05 7.03
C GLU A 86 -14.29 -17.20 5.51
N LEU A 87 -13.30 -16.48 4.98
CA LEU A 87 -12.93 -16.55 3.56
C LEU A 87 -12.40 -17.95 3.21
N LEU A 88 -11.49 -18.51 4.01
CA LEU A 88 -10.89 -19.81 3.73
C LEU A 88 -11.86 -20.97 3.95
N ALA A 89 -12.77 -20.86 4.92
CA ALA A 89 -13.85 -21.82 5.15
C ALA A 89 -14.80 -21.96 3.95
N ALA A 90 -14.92 -20.92 3.12
CA ALA A 90 -15.75 -20.94 1.92
C ALA A 90 -15.11 -21.66 0.72
N SER A 91 -13.84 -22.07 0.83
CA SER A 91 -13.11 -22.76 -0.24
C SER A 91 -13.70 -24.13 -0.56
N ARG A 92 -13.70 -24.48 -1.85
CA ARG A 92 -14.30 -25.72 -2.38
C ARG A 92 -13.33 -26.55 -3.20
N ASN A 93 -12.34 -25.92 -3.83
CA ASN A 93 -11.39 -26.60 -4.69
C ASN A 93 -10.11 -27.00 -3.94
N GLU A 94 -9.30 -27.84 -4.59
CA GLU A 94 -8.01 -28.28 -4.08
C GLU A 94 -6.95 -27.19 -4.18
N GLN A 95 -6.94 -26.41 -5.25
CA GLN A 95 -6.01 -25.30 -5.44
C GLN A 95 -6.75 -23.98 -5.28
N VAL A 96 -6.38 -23.21 -4.26
CA VAL A 96 -7.06 -21.97 -3.89
C VAL A 96 -6.08 -20.82 -3.93
N ILE A 97 -6.49 -19.69 -4.48
CA ILE A 97 -5.72 -18.46 -4.57
C ILE A 97 -6.40 -17.40 -3.71
N VAL A 98 -5.62 -16.74 -2.85
CA VAL A 98 -6.05 -15.57 -2.07
C VAL A 98 -5.02 -14.46 -2.22
N SER A 99 -5.48 -13.23 -2.45
CA SER A 99 -4.62 -12.05 -2.60
C SER A 99 -4.99 -10.96 -1.59
N ALA A 100 -4.11 -10.70 -0.62
CA ALA A 100 -4.33 -9.73 0.45
C ALA A 100 -3.04 -8.95 0.76
N GLU A 101 -2.85 -7.79 0.12
CA GLU A 101 -1.64 -6.96 0.28
C GLU A 101 -1.42 -6.43 1.70
N HIS A 102 -2.47 -6.29 2.53
CA HIS A 102 -2.31 -5.89 3.93
C HIS A 102 -1.57 -6.93 4.79
N LEU A 103 -1.43 -8.19 4.34
CA LEU A 103 -0.59 -9.17 5.03
C LEU A 103 0.88 -8.74 5.08
N SER A 104 1.35 -7.96 4.10
CA SER A 104 2.70 -7.37 4.11
C SER A 104 2.97 -6.42 5.28
N TYR A 105 1.94 -5.94 5.97
CA TYR A 105 2.14 -5.12 7.17
C TYR A 105 2.62 -5.93 8.36
N LEU A 106 2.30 -7.22 8.44
CA LEU A 106 2.62 -8.05 9.60
C LEU A 106 4.15 -8.13 9.79
N TYR A 107 4.59 -7.89 11.02
CA TYR A 107 6.02 -7.87 11.41
C TYR A 107 6.27 -8.53 12.77
N GLN A 108 5.23 -9.13 13.36
CA GLN A 108 5.29 -9.84 14.63
C GLN A 108 5.05 -11.31 14.35
N ARG A 109 5.90 -12.17 14.92
CA ARG A 109 5.83 -13.63 14.76
C ARG A 109 4.44 -14.18 15.12
N ASP A 110 3.89 -13.80 16.26
CA ASP A 110 2.58 -14.27 16.74
C ASP A 110 1.43 -14.02 15.74
N SER A 111 1.46 -12.88 15.06
CA SER A 111 0.46 -12.56 14.03
C SER A 111 0.62 -13.44 12.79
N ILE A 112 1.85 -13.74 12.38
CA ILE A 112 2.15 -14.61 11.23
C ILE A 112 1.82 -16.07 11.58
N GLU A 113 2.12 -16.52 12.80
CA GLU A 113 1.71 -17.84 13.32
C GLU A 113 0.19 -17.98 13.37
N LEU A 114 -0.54 -16.92 13.71
CA LEU A 114 -2.00 -16.93 13.63
C LEU A 114 -2.49 -17.13 12.19
N ILE A 115 -1.91 -16.46 11.20
CA ILE A 115 -2.24 -16.69 9.78
C ILE A 115 -1.97 -18.15 9.42
N GLN A 116 -0.80 -18.67 9.77
CA GLN A 116 -0.43 -20.05 9.48
C GLN A 116 -1.43 -21.04 10.07
N ARG A 117 -1.78 -20.88 11.36
CA ARG A 117 -2.77 -21.73 12.03
C ARG A 117 -4.13 -21.69 11.36
N VAL A 118 -4.60 -20.51 10.94
CA VAL A 118 -5.88 -20.36 10.22
C VAL A 118 -5.82 -21.05 8.86
N CYS A 119 -4.74 -20.86 8.09
CA CYS A 119 -4.58 -21.52 6.79
C CYS A 119 -4.51 -23.05 6.92
N SER A 120 -3.75 -23.57 7.89
CA SER A 120 -3.56 -25.01 8.09
C SER A 120 -4.81 -25.75 8.57
N LYS A 121 -5.89 -25.06 8.95
CA LYS A 121 -7.20 -25.71 9.16
C LYS A 121 -7.80 -26.27 7.87
N TYR A 122 -7.46 -25.68 6.72
CA TYR A 122 -8.15 -25.93 5.46
C TYR A 122 -7.24 -26.46 4.35
N PHE A 123 -5.92 -26.28 4.49
CA PHE A 123 -4.93 -26.59 3.45
C PHE A 123 -3.75 -27.36 4.02
N ASP A 124 -3.31 -28.38 3.28
CA ASP A 124 -2.15 -29.21 3.61
C ASP A 124 -0.84 -28.50 3.25
N LYS A 125 -0.88 -27.68 2.19
CA LYS A 125 0.26 -26.91 1.69
C LYS A 125 -0.12 -25.45 1.53
N ILE A 126 0.76 -24.56 1.98
CA ILE A 126 0.62 -23.12 1.76
C ILE A 126 1.84 -22.64 0.99
N VAL A 127 1.61 -21.96 -0.12
CA VAL A 127 2.62 -21.27 -0.92
C VAL A 127 2.41 -19.77 -0.75
N VAL A 128 3.33 -19.11 -0.06
CA VAL A 128 3.29 -17.66 0.18
C VAL A 128 4.02 -16.96 -0.96
N ILE A 129 3.32 -16.10 -1.70
CA ILE A 129 3.87 -15.38 -2.85
C ILE A 129 3.96 -13.89 -2.51
N VAL A 130 5.14 -13.31 -2.71
CA VAL A 130 5.40 -11.89 -2.44
C VAL A 130 6.17 -11.26 -3.58
N TYR A 131 5.69 -10.10 -4.03
CA TYR A 131 6.37 -9.24 -4.98
C TYR A 131 6.95 -8.04 -4.26
N LEU A 132 8.20 -7.69 -4.59
CA LEU A 132 8.94 -6.60 -4.00
C LEU A 132 9.33 -5.57 -5.05
N ARG A 133 9.19 -4.29 -4.71
CA ARG A 133 9.63 -3.17 -5.54
C ARG A 133 10.66 -2.36 -4.77
N ARG A 134 11.64 -1.80 -5.49
CA ARG A 134 12.67 -0.93 -4.92
C ARG A 134 12.04 0.14 -4.03
N GLN A 135 12.58 0.32 -2.82
CA GLN A 135 11.89 1.03 -1.74
C GLN A 135 11.52 2.48 -2.08
N ASP A 136 12.41 3.21 -2.77
CA ASP A 136 12.17 4.58 -3.24
C ASP A 136 10.98 4.66 -4.20
N LEU A 137 10.97 3.79 -5.22
CA LEU A 137 9.88 3.71 -6.20
C LEU A 137 8.55 3.30 -5.55
N GLN A 138 8.60 2.35 -4.61
CA GLN A 138 7.43 1.91 -3.87
C GLN A 138 6.90 3.04 -2.98
N ALA A 139 7.76 3.74 -2.24
CA ALA A 139 7.36 4.81 -1.31
C ALA A 139 6.66 5.97 -2.01
N ILE A 140 7.20 6.44 -3.14
CA ILE A 140 6.57 7.50 -3.94
C ILE A 140 5.19 7.04 -4.42
N SER A 141 5.12 5.86 -5.03
CA SER A 141 3.87 5.29 -5.54
C SER A 141 2.84 5.06 -4.43
N PHE A 142 3.31 4.67 -3.25
CA PHE A 142 2.44 4.38 -2.12
C PHE A 142 1.91 5.66 -1.49
N LYS A 143 2.73 6.70 -1.35
CA LYS A 143 2.31 8.01 -0.85
C LYS A 143 1.27 8.65 -1.77
N LYS A 144 1.41 8.52 -3.10
CA LYS A 144 0.41 8.96 -4.09
C LYS A 144 -1.00 8.42 -3.84
N GLN A 145 -1.15 7.22 -3.28
CA GLN A 145 -2.46 6.70 -2.93
C GLN A 145 -3.15 7.49 -1.80
N GLY A 146 -2.38 8.06 -0.87
CA GLY A 146 -2.89 8.94 0.18
C GLY A 146 -3.48 10.23 -0.39
N ALA A 147 -2.87 10.75 -1.45
CA ALA A 147 -3.35 11.94 -2.14
C ALA A 147 -4.68 11.74 -2.87
N ARG A 148 -5.19 10.52 -3.11
CA ARG A 148 -6.51 10.35 -3.75
C ARG A 148 -7.69 10.56 -2.80
N GLY A 149 -7.43 10.50 -1.50
CA GLY A 149 -8.46 10.73 -0.48
C GLY A 149 -8.64 12.21 -0.17
N ALA A 150 -9.72 12.52 0.56
CA ALA A 150 -9.98 13.85 1.12
C ALA A 150 -9.98 13.84 2.67
N ALA A 151 -9.49 12.76 3.28
CA ALA A 151 -9.46 12.62 4.74
C ALA A 151 -8.20 11.90 5.22
N SER A 152 -7.61 12.46 6.28
CA SER A 152 -6.47 11.88 6.97
C SER A 152 -6.83 10.55 7.62
N ASN A 153 -5.86 9.63 7.62
CA ASN A 153 -5.96 8.28 8.16
C ASN A 153 -7.09 7.42 7.54
N ARG A 154 -7.64 7.79 6.38
CA ARG A 154 -8.68 6.98 5.72
C ARG A 154 -8.10 5.75 5.04
N SER A 155 -7.07 5.92 4.19
CA SER A 155 -6.35 4.83 3.55
C SER A 155 -5.18 4.31 4.40
N SER A 156 -4.72 3.09 4.13
CA SER A 156 -3.53 2.53 4.78
C SER A 156 -2.25 3.33 4.46
N SER A 157 -2.13 3.81 3.22
CA SER A 157 -1.11 4.80 2.80
C SER A 157 -1.11 6.04 3.69
N SER A 158 -2.27 6.69 3.86
CA SER A 158 -2.40 7.89 4.69
C SER A 158 -2.07 7.63 6.16
N LYS A 159 -2.48 6.47 6.72
CA LYS A 159 -2.15 6.09 8.09
C LYS A 159 -0.64 5.92 8.30
N LEU A 160 0.04 5.20 7.40
CA LEU A 160 1.44 4.83 7.52
C LEU A 160 2.41 5.92 7.08
N LEU A 161 2.22 6.47 5.87
CA LEU A 161 3.15 7.41 5.25
C LEU A 161 2.91 8.87 5.68
N GLY A 162 1.73 9.16 6.21
CA GLY A 162 1.35 10.51 6.64
C GLY A 162 1.24 11.51 5.49
N HIS A 163 1.27 12.79 5.85
CA HIS A 163 1.00 13.90 4.94
C HIS A 163 2.04 15.02 4.96
N ALA A 164 3.20 14.81 5.58
CA ALA A 164 4.32 15.74 5.48
C ALA A 164 4.66 16.02 4.00
N GLU A 165 5.07 17.24 3.68
CA GLU A 165 5.50 17.63 2.33
C GLU A 165 6.67 16.76 1.83
N GLY A 166 6.83 16.61 0.52
CA GLY A 166 7.85 15.76 -0.11
C GLY A 166 7.31 14.48 -0.73
N ALA A 167 8.07 13.83 -1.60
CA ALA A 167 7.69 12.55 -2.21
C ALA A 167 7.80 11.36 -1.24
N PHE A 168 8.64 11.50 -0.21
CA PHE A 168 8.91 10.45 0.79
C PHE A 168 8.20 10.74 2.12
N PRO A 169 7.84 9.72 2.91
CA PRO A 169 7.32 9.92 4.26
C PRO A 169 8.43 10.45 5.19
N SER A 170 8.03 11.16 6.25
CA SER A 170 8.92 11.41 7.38
C SER A 170 9.39 10.07 7.96
N PHE A 171 10.69 9.94 8.20
CA PHE A 171 11.23 8.70 8.71
C PHE A 171 10.76 8.45 10.14
N SER A 172 10.15 7.29 10.37
CA SER A 172 9.66 6.84 11.66
C SER A 172 9.93 5.36 11.80
N LYS A 173 9.80 4.82 13.02
CA LYS A 173 9.96 3.39 13.25
C LYS A 173 8.96 2.53 12.45
N ASP A 174 7.77 3.04 12.15
CA ASP A 174 6.78 2.34 11.32
C ASP A 174 7.21 2.27 9.85
N ILE A 175 7.83 3.34 9.33
CA ILE A 175 8.42 3.36 7.99
C ILE A 175 9.60 2.39 7.92
N GLU A 176 10.50 2.43 8.90
CA GLU A 176 11.62 1.49 8.99
C GLU A 176 11.14 0.05 8.96
N ILE A 177 10.19 -0.30 9.83
CA ILE A 177 9.61 -1.65 9.91
C ILE A 177 8.94 -2.06 8.60
N TYR A 178 8.21 -1.16 7.93
CA TYR A 178 7.48 -1.50 6.70
C TYR A 178 8.40 -1.81 5.52
N TYR A 179 9.47 -1.03 5.34
CA TYR A 179 10.39 -1.14 4.20
C TYR A 179 11.58 -2.07 4.45
N ASP A 180 11.74 -2.60 5.65
CA ASP A 180 12.70 -3.66 5.98
C ASP A 180 12.17 -5.03 5.54
N TYR A 181 12.30 -5.30 4.24
CA TYR A 181 11.76 -6.50 3.63
C TYR A 181 12.39 -7.78 4.18
N PHE A 182 13.71 -7.82 4.42
CA PHE A 182 14.38 -9.01 4.91
C PHE A 182 13.83 -9.44 6.27
N ASN A 183 13.81 -8.52 7.25
CA ASN A 183 13.35 -8.84 8.61
C ASN A 183 11.87 -9.26 8.66
N LYS A 184 11.05 -8.80 7.71
CA LYS A 184 9.69 -9.32 7.57
C LYS A 184 9.69 -10.73 6.98
N LEU A 185 10.32 -10.92 5.83
CA LEU A 185 10.20 -12.16 5.07
C LEU A 185 10.88 -13.34 5.75
N ILE A 186 11.92 -13.12 6.55
CA ILE A 186 12.52 -14.19 7.35
C ILE A 186 11.53 -14.74 8.40
N LEU A 187 10.67 -13.90 8.99
CA LEU A 187 9.62 -14.37 9.91
C LEU A 187 8.58 -15.22 9.18
N TRP A 188 8.20 -14.83 7.96
CA TRP A 188 7.31 -15.63 7.12
C TRP A 188 7.95 -16.96 6.72
N ALA A 189 9.24 -16.96 6.36
CA ALA A 189 10.00 -18.16 6.04
C ALA A 189 10.10 -19.11 7.24
N ASP A 190 10.37 -18.60 8.44
CA ASP A 190 10.49 -19.40 9.66
C ASP A 190 9.16 -20.06 10.04
N VAL A 191 8.03 -19.37 9.83
CA VAL A 191 6.70 -19.87 10.23
C VAL A 191 6.10 -20.81 9.18
N PHE A 192 6.25 -20.51 7.89
CA PHE A 192 5.65 -21.31 6.80
C PHE A 192 6.62 -22.34 6.21
N GLY A 193 7.91 -22.25 6.52
CA GLY A 193 8.99 -22.97 5.85
C GLY A 193 9.57 -22.17 4.68
N ALA A 194 10.89 -22.20 4.51
CA ALA A 194 11.58 -21.45 3.46
C ALA A 194 11.11 -21.82 2.05
N ASP A 195 10.88 -23.10 1.78
CA ASP A 195 10.42 -23.62 0.48
C ASP A 195 8.99 -23.19 0.12
N SER A 196 8.22 -22.77 1.13
CA SER A 196 6.85 -22.28 0.95
C SER A 196 6.82 -20.84 0.45
N LEU A 197 7.91 -20.08 0.58
CA LEU A 197 7.96 -18.68 0.16
C LEU A 197 8.49 -18.53 -1.27
N ARG A 198 7.76 -17.75 -2.08
CA ARG A 198 8.14 -17.32 -3.43
C ARG A 198 8.29 -15.81 -3.44
N VAL A 199 9.54 -15.34 -3.34
CA VAL A 199 9.90 -13.92 -3.37
C VAL A 199 10.26 -13.53 -4.80
N ARG A 200 9.60 -12.50 -5.33
CA ARG A 200 9.75 -12.03 -6.71
C ARG A 200 10.06 -10.54 -6.76
N LEU A 201 10.83 -10.12 -7.76
CA LEU A 201 11.04 -8.70 -8.05
C LEU A 201 9.95 -8.18 -8.99
N PHE A 202 9.33 -7.07 -8.59
CA PHE A 202 8.39 -6.33 -9.42
C PHE A 202 9.15 -5.32 -10.30
N SER A 203 9.73 -5.84 -11.37
CA SER A 203 10.32 -5.06 -12.48
C SER A 203 9.95 -5.74 -13.80
N ARG A 204 9.87 -4.99 -14.91
CA ARG A 204 9.48 -5.58 -16.20
C ARG A 204 10.50 -6.62 -16.66
N GLU A 205 11.75 -6.42 -16.28
CA GLU A 205 12.89 -7.23 -16.68
C GLU A 205 12.92 -8.55 -15.91
N ALA A 206 12.45 -8.55 -14.65
CA ALA A 206 12.43 -9.76 -13.80
C ALA A 206 11.13 -10.58 -13.89
N LEU A 207 10.02 -9.96 -14.29
CA LEU A 207 8.73 -10.63 -14.41
C LEU A 207 8.66 -11.46 -15.69
N HIS A 208 8.15 -12.68 -15.60
CA HIS A 208 7.83 -13.50 -16.77
C HIS A 208 6.84 -12.77 -17.68
N GLY A 209 7.18 -12.64 -18.97
CA GLY A 209 6.39 -11.87 -19.93
C GLY A 209 6.34 -10.36 -19.67
N GLY A 210 7.14 -9.85 -18.72
CA GLY A 210 7.14 -8.44 -18.31
C GLY A 210 5.87 -7.96 -17.62
N ASP A 211 5.04 -8.90 -17.14
CA ASP A 211 3.74 -8.62 -16.53
C ASP A 211 3.52 -9.50 -15.28
N ILE A 212 2.92 -8.92 -14.24
CA ILE A 212 2.69 -9.62 -12.98
C ILE A 212 1.67 -10.75 -13.11
N VAL A 213 0.67 -10.61 -13.99
CA VAL A 213 -0.32 -11.67 -14.20
C VAL A 213 0.39 -12.88 -14.79
N SER A 214 1.15 -12.70 -15.85
CA SER A 214 1.95 -13.76 -16.48
C SER A 214 2.96 -14.40 -15.51
N ASP A 215 3.67 -13.59 -14.71
CA ASP A 215 4.58 -14.11 -13.68
C ASP A 215 3.87 -14.93 -12.61
N PHE A 216 2.72 -14.45 -12.12
CA PHE A 216 1.95 -15.16 -11.11
C PHE A 216 1.42 -16.50 -11.63
N LEU A 217 0.88 -16.54 -12.85
CA LEU A 217 0.38 -17.79 -13.44
C LEU A 217 1.49 -18.80 -13.71
N ALA A 218 2.70 -18.34 -14.04
CA ALA A 218 3.86 -19.22 -14.15
C ALA A 218 4.20 -19.90 -12.80
N LEU A 219 4.04 -19.20 -11.67
CA LEU A 219 4.24 -19.77 -10.33
C LEU A 219 3.21 -20.85 -9.96
N LEU A 220 2.04 -20.84 -10.60
CA LEU A 220 0.99 -21.85 -10.40
C LEU A 220 1.27 -23.17 -11.14
N GLY A 221 2.36 -23.24 -11.93
CA GLY A 221 2.73 -24.43 -12.70
C GLY A 221 2.42 -24.36 -14.19
N GLY A 222 1.94 -23.21 -14.70
CA GLY A 222 1.61 -23.01 -16.11
C GLY A 222 0.27 -23.64 -16.52
N GLY A 223 -0.25 -23.26 -17.70
CA GLY A 223 -1.52 -23.79 -18.24
C GLY A 223 -2.76 -22.94 -17.99
N VAL A 224 -2.61 -21.77 -17.36
CA VAL A 224 -3.65 -20.74 -17.28
C VAL A 224 -3.19 -19.53 -18.07
N GLU A 225 -4.05 -19.06 -18.97
CA GLU A 225 -3.85 -17.80 -19.67
C GLU A 225 -4.94 -16.81 -19.27
N LEU A 226 -4.52 -15.69 -18.69
CA LEU A 226 -5.41 -14.59 -18.37
C LEU A 226 -4.96 -13.35 -19.14
N SER A 227 -5.92 -12.59 -19.65
CA SER A 227 -5.62 -11.28 -20.25
C SER A 227 -5.12 -10.31 -19.17
N ALA A 228 -3.97 -9.69 -19.42
CA ALA A 228 -3.40 -8.70 -18.52
C ALA A 228 -4.31 -7.47 -18.41
N ARG A 229 -4.40 -6.92 -17.19
CA ARG A 229 -5.13 -5.68 -16.91
C ARG A 229 -4.19 -4.61 -16.39
N ARG A 230 -4.12 -3.47 -17.06
CA ARG A 230 -3.41 -2.29 -16.55
C ARG A 230 -4.38 -1.36 -15.85
N VAL A 231 -4.17 -1.18 -14.55
CA VAL A 231 -4.88 -0.16 -13.78
C VAL A 231 -3.99 1.09 -13.76
N ASN A 232 -4.16 1.95 -14.76
CA ASN A 232 -3.46 3.23 -14.83
C ASN A 232 -4.27 4.29 -14.10
N GLU A 233 -3.80 4.71 -12.93
CA GLU A 233 -4.34 5.86 -12.22
C GLU A 233 -3.14 6.68 -11.72
N GLY A 234 -2.62 7.55 -12.58
CA GLY A 234 -1.62 8.55 -12.18
C GLY A 234 -2.24 9.55 -11.21
N VAL A 235 -1.43 10.06 -10.29
CA VAL A 235 -1.76 11.25 -9.49
C VAL A 235 -0.76 12.31 -9.94
N GLY A 236 -1.28 13.43 -10.43
CA GLY A 236 -0.50 14.59 -10.87
C GLY A 236 0.22 15.27 -9.70
N ARG A 237 1.16 16.17 -10.01
CA ARG A 237 1.97 16.86 -8.99
C ARG A 237 1.12 17.79 -8.12
N LYS A 238 0.25 18.60 -8.72
CA LYS A 238 -0.69 19.51 -8.02
C LYS A 238 -1.59 18.74 -7.07
N GLU A 239 -2.25 17.68 -7.56
CA GLU A 239 -3.08 16.81 -6.71
C GLU A 239 -2.29 16.25 -5.55
N PHE A 240 -1.09 15.72 -5.80
CA PHE A 240 -0.25 15.16 -4.76
C PHE A 240 0.10 16.20 -3.68
N LEU A 241 0.74 17.29 -4.08
CA LEU A 241 1.30 18.28 -3.15
C LEU A 241 0.19 18.99 -2.38
N LEU A 242 -0.82 19.50 -3.08
CA LEU A 242 -1.86 20.28 -2.45
C LEU A 242 -2.74 19.41 -1.55
N THR A 243 -3.09 18.19 -1.95
CA THR A 243 -3.86 17.29 -1.07
C THR A 243 -3.11 16.96 0.21
N HIS A 244 -1.83 16.57 0.11
CA HIS A 244 -1.03 16.28 1.29
C HIS A 244 -0.90 17.52 2.18
N LYS A 245 -0.67 18.70 1.60
CA LYS A 245 -0.56 19.93 2.39
C LYS A 245 -1.86 20.29 3.12
N LEU A 246 -3.00 20.21 2.46
CA LEU A 246 -4.30 20.51 3.07
C LEU A 246 -4.64 19.50 4.19
N LEU A 247 -4.29 18.22 4.00
CA LEU A 247 -4.44 17.19 5.04
C LEU A 247 -3.48 17.40 6.23
N GLU A 248 -2.26 17.86 5.98
CA GLU A 248 -1.30 18.24 7.03
C GLU A 248 -1.80 19.44 7.84
N LEU A 249 -2.35 20.45 7.18
CA LEU A 249 -2.97 21.62 7.81
C LEU A 249 -4.26 21.29 8.58
N GLY A 250 -4.86 20.12 8.34
CA GLY A 250 -6.08 19.67 9.01
C GLY A 250 -7.34 20.30 8.46
N VAL A 251 -7.35 20.63 7.16
CA VAL A 251 -8.55 21.07 6.43
C VAL A 251 -9.63 20.00 6.51
N ALA A 252 -10.86 20.42 6.81
CA ALA A 252 -12.04 19.57 6.90
C ALA A 252 -12.26 18.75 5.63
N GLU A 253 -12.75 17.50 5.79
CA GLU A 253 -13.02 16.61 4.66
C GLU A 253 -14.02 17.25 3.67
N SER A 254 -15.03 17.96 4.18
CA SER A 254 -16.03 18.64 3.35
C SER A 254 -15.44 19.74 2.46
N GLU A 255 -14.44 20.47 2.95
CA GLU A 255 -13.80 21.55 2.20
C GLU A 255 -12.80 20.98 1.20
N LEU A 256 -12.03 19.96 1.61
CA LEU A 256 -11.08 19.29 0.73
C LEU A 256 -11.78 18.60 -0.45
N ILE A 257 -12.97 18.03 -0.24
CA ILE A 257 -13.81 17.47 -1.33
C ILE A 257 -14.17 18.55 -2.37
N LYS A 258 -14.49 19.78 -1.96
CA LYS A 258 -14.78 20.88 -2.90
C LYS A 258 -13.55 21.31 -3.69
N LEU A 259 -12.36 21.21 -3.09
CA LEU A 259 -11.09 21.53 -3.73
C LEU A 259 -10.56 20.40 -4.63
N LYS A 260 -11.13 19.18 -4.57
CA LYS A 260 -10.59 18.06 -5.33
C LYS A 260 -10.65 18.21 -6.86
N PRO A 261 -11.76 18.67 -7.46
CA PRO A 261 -11.86 18.76 -8.92
C PRO A 261 -10.78 19.63 -9.58
N MET A 262 -10.42 20.77 -8.96
CA MET A 262 -9.40 21.70 -9.48
C MET A 262 -7.96 21.15 -9.43
N MET A 263 -7.73 20.06 -8.69
CA MET A 263 -6.41 19.48 -8.55
C MET A 263 -6.06 18.48 -9.66
N LEU A 264 -7.05 18.03 -10.43
CA LEU A 264 -6.92 16.90 -11.35
C LEU A 264 -6.35 17.29 -12.72
N GLU A 265 -6.30 18.57 -13.07
CA GLU A 265 -5.89 19.08 -14.39
C GLU A 265 -4.36 19.17 -14.60
N ASP A 266 -3.55 18.45 -13.81
CA ASP A 266 -2.09 18.51 -13.87
C ASP A 266 -1.45 17.20 -14.36
N ASP A 267 -0.86 17.24 -15.56
CA ASP A 267 -0.08 16.14 -16.14
C ASP A 267 1.38 16.09 -15.65
N THR A 268 1.81 17.07 -14.86
CA THR A 268 3.18 17.12 -14.34
C THR A 268 3.45 15.97 -13.40
N GLN A 269 4.48 15.19 -13.70
CA GLN A 269 4.90 14.10 -12.83
C GLN A 269 5.65 14.64 -11.60
N LEU A 270 5.21 14.22 -10.41
CA LEU A 270 5.98 14.38 -9.18
C LEU A 270 7.26 13.52 -9.22
N LEU A 271 8.42 14.17 -9.10
CA LEU A 271 9.76 13.58 -9.09
C LEU A 271 10.58 14.17 -7.93
N PRO A 272 11.01 13.38 -6.93
CA PRO A 272 11.98 13.85 -5.96
C PRO A 272 13.37 14.00 -6.58
N SER A 273 14.27 14.65 -5.85
CA SER A 273 15.67 14.70 -6.26
C SER A 273 16.31 13.31 -6.26
N ARG A 274 17.30 13.12 -7.13
CA ARG A 274 18.15 11.92 -7.18
C ARG A 274 18.84 11.67 -5.84
N ARG A 275 19.26 12.74 -5.18
CA ARG A 275 19.86 12.68 -3.83
C ARG A 275 18.88 12.08 -2.83
N ASP A 276 17.65 12.57 -2.77
CA ASP A 276 16.66 12.13 -1.78
C ASP A 276 16.22 10.68 -2.04
N ALA A 277 16.03 10.30 -3.30
CA ALA A 277 15.72 8.91 -3.68
C ALA A 277 16.84 7.94 -3.25
N LYS A 278 18.11 8.29 -3.53
CA LYS A 278 19.28 7.53 -3.07
C LYS A 278 19.32 7.44 -1.55
N GLN A 279 19.11 8.56 -0.85
CA GLN A 279 19.15 8.57 0.62
C GLN A 279 18.04 7.71 1.22
N PHE A 280 16.83 7.73 0.66
CA PHE A 280 15.74 6.88 1.14
C PHE A 280 16.08 5.40 0.95
N PHE A 281 16.53 5.01 -0.25
CA PHE A 281 16.90 3.63 -0.56
C PHE A 281 18.06 3.11 0.31
N MET A 282 19.11 3.91 0.49
CA MET A 282 20.33 3.49 1.19
C MET A 282 20.12 3.19 2.67
N ARG A 283 19.04 3.67 3.29
CA ARG A 283 18.65 3.30 4.66
C ARG A 283 18.42 1.80 4.82
N PHE A 284 18.01 1.13 3.73
CA PHE A 284 17.70 -0.30 3.72
C PHE A 284 18.80 -1.14 3.09
N LYS A 285 20.01 -0.59 2.88
CA LYS A 285 21.12 -1.29 2.22
C LYS A 285 21.41 -2.66 2.85
N ASN A 286 21.53 -2.73 4.17
CA ASN A 286 21.84 -3.98 4.86
C ASN A 286 20.70 -5.01 4.72
N SER A 287 19.46 -4.57 4.90
CA SER A 287 18.26 -5.38 4.65
C SER A 287 18.24 -5.91 3.21
N ASN A 288 18.57 -5.08 2.23
CA ASN A 288 18.59 -5.46 0.81
C ASN A 288 19.70 -6.46 0.47
N HIS A 289 20.87 -6.39 1.11
CA HIS A 289 21.91 -7.40 0.94
C HIS A 289 21.46 -8.76 1.50
N LEU A 290 20.90 -8.77 2.71
CA LEU A 290 20.40 -10.00 3.33
C LEU A 290 19.22 -10.59 2.56
N LEU A 291 18.31 -9.75 2.07
CA LEU A 291 17.21 -10.13 1.19
C LEU A 291 17.72 -10.85 -0.06
N ASN A 292 18.76 -10.31 -0.71
CA ASN A 292 19.34 -10.95 -1.88
C ASN A 292 19.89 -12.32 -1.55
N ASN A 293 20.79 -12.38 -0.57
CA ASN A 293 21.53 -13.60 -0.20
C ASN A 293 20.62 -14.72 0.30
N THR A 294 19.42 -14.39 0.77
CA THR A 294 18.50 -15.37 1.36
C THR A 294 17.42 -15.80 0.37
N PHE A 295 16.85 -14.86 -0.41
CA PHE A 295 15.62 -15.12 -1.14
C PHE A 295 15.70 -14.93 -2.66
N LEU A 296 16.58 -14.07 -3.16
CA LEU A 296 16.58 -13.69 -4.59
C LEU A 296 17.78 -14.25 -5.34
N ASN A 297 18.95 -14.30 -4.70
CA ASN A 297 20.21 -14.80 -5.24
C ASN A 297 20.57 -14.18 -6.61
N ASN A 298 20.34 -12.88 -6.79
CA ASN A 298 20.74 -12.19 -8.01
C ASN A 298 22.28 -12.17 -8.13
N ASP A 299 22.79 -12.39 -9.35
CA ASP A 299 24.23 -12.40 -9.65
C ASP A 299 24.94 -11.08 -9.32
N SER A 300 24.21 -9.97 -9.34
CA SER A 300 24.73 -8.65 -8.96
C SER A 300 25.10 -8.54 -7.47
N GLY A 301 24.70 -9.50 -6.63
CA GLY A 301 24.82 -9.43 -5.18
C GLY A 301 23.86 -8.43 -4.51
N LEU A 302 22.91 -7.89 -5.27
CA LEU A 302 21.96 -6.86 -4.83
C LEU A 302 20.52 -7.28 -5.10
N ALA A 303 19.63 -7.06 -4.13
CA ALA A 303 18.21 -7.36 -4.29
C ALA A 303 17.54 -6.46 -5.34
N PHE A 304 18.02 -5.23 -5.50
CA PHE A 304 17.50 -4.26 -6.46
C PHE A 304 18.65 -3.61 -7.21
N ASP A 305 18.37 -3.14 -8.42
CA ASP A 305 19.28 -2.30 -9.17
C ASP A 305 19.55 -0.97 -8.41
N THR A 306 20.67 -0.33 -8.76
CA THR A 306 21.10 0.94 -8.17
C THR A 306 21.06 2.09 -9.19
N ASP A 307 20.20 1.98 -10.20
CA ASP A 307 20.03 3.03 -11.20
C ASP A 307 19.06 4.11 -10.72
N PHE A 308 19.59 5.31 -10.49
CA PHE A 308 18.82 6.50 -10.11
C PHE A 308 18.85 7.57 -11.21
N SER A 309 19.25 7.22 -12.43
CA SER A 309 19.33 8.13 -13.58
C SER A 309 17.98 8.74 -13.93
N GLY A 310 16.89 7.98 -13.73
CA GLY A 310 15.50 8.43 -13.93
C GLY A 310 15.03 9.52 -12.97
N TYR A 311 15.82 9.88 -11.94
CA TYR A 311 15.53 11.03 -11.07
C TYR A 311 16.34 12.26 -11.49
N PRO A 312 15.72 13.46 -11.44
CA PRO A 312 16.42 14.72 -11.72
C PRO A 312 17.38 15.10 -10.57
N GLU A 313 18.37 15.94 -10.86
CA GLU A 313 19.25 16.49 -9.81
C GLU A 313 18.48 17.35 -8.80
N GLN A 314 17.57 18.19 -9.30
CA GLN A 314 16.64 18.95 -8.49
C GLN A 314 15.24 18.36 -8.63
N GLY A 315 14.64 17.97 -7.51
CA GLY A 315 13.26 17.48 -7.47
C GLY A 315 12.23 18.58 -7.74
N ASN A 316 10.96 18.20 -7.78
CA ASN A 316 9.82 19.11 -7.83
C ASN A 316 8.78 18.78 -6.75
N ASP A 317 9.15 18.05 -5.70
CA ASP A 317 8.24 17.44 -4.73
C ASP A 317 7.90 18.34 -3.52
N TRP A 318 7.97 19.65 -3.70
CA TRP A 318 7.55 20.66 -2.71
C TRP A 318 6.73 21.76 -3.38
N ILE A 319 5.90 22.45 -2.60
CA ILE A 319 5.13 23.61 -3.05
C ILE A 319 6.03 24.84 -3.10
N THR A 320 6.01 25.57 -4.20
CA THR A 320 6.72 26.85 -4.38
C THR A 320 5.77 28.04 -4.23
N VAL A 321 6.32 29.25 -4.12
CA VAL A 321 5.49 30.47 -4.16
C VAL A 321 4.80 30.64 -5.52
N ARG A 322 5.46 30.21 -6.62
CA ARG A 322 4.85 30.16 -7.95
C ARG A 322 3.63 29.23 -7.96
N ASP A 323 3.77 28.01 -7.44
CA ASP A 323 2.66 27.06 -7.35
C ASP A 323 1.46 27.69 -6.61
N LEU A 324 1.70 28.32 -5.45
CA LEU A 324 0.65 29.00 -4.70
C LEU A 324 0.02 30.14 -5.51
N SER A 325 0.82 30.96 -6.20
CA SER A 325 0.30 32.07 -7.01
C SER A 325 -0.62 31.58 -8.14
N GLU A 326 -0.37 30.39 -8.68
CA GLU A 326 -1.18 29.77 -9.73
C GLU A 326 -2.43 29.10 -9.16
N TRP A 327 -2.33 28.43 -8.00
CA TRP A 327 -3.44 27.65 -7.44
C TRP A 327 -4.42 28.47 -6.59
N ILE A 328 -3.97 29.56 -5.97
CA ILE A 328 -4.81 30.40 -5.09
C ILE A 328 -6.06 30.94 -5.79
N PRO A 329 -6.00 31.49 -7.02
CA PRO A 329 -7.21 31.97 -7.71
C PRO A 329 -8.30 30.89 -7.81
N GLU A 330 -7.93 29.65 -8.12
CA GLU A 330 -8.86 28.52 -8.16
C GLU A 330 -9.44 28.23 -6.77
N ILE A 331 -8.58 28.18 -5.73
CA ILE A 331 -9.00 27.99 -4.32
C ILE A 331 -10.02 29.06 -3.90
N LEU A 332 -9.81 30.33 -4.29
CA LEU A 332 -10.74 31.43 -3.99
C LEU A 332 -12.12 31.23 -4.65
N SER A 333 -12.16 30.58 -5.80
CA SER A 333 -13.40 30.26 -6.53
C SER A 333 -14.07 28.93 -6.12
N ALA A 334 -13.47 28.16 -5.20
CA ALA A 334 -13.87 26.78 -4.88
C ALA A 334 -15.19 26.63 -4.10
N GLY A 335 -15.79 27.73 -3.63
CA GLY A 335 -16.96 27.68 -2.74
C GLY A 335 -16.66 27.12 -1.35
N ILE A 336 -15.40 27.25 -0.88
CA ILE A 336 -15.01 26.86 0.48
C ILE A 336 -15.37 27.93 1.52
N GLN A 337 -15.48 27.54 2.79
CA GLN A 337 -15.78 28.43 3.90
C GLN A 337 -14.53 29.26 4.26
N LYS A 338 -14.49 30.54 3.85
CA LYS A 338 -13.38 31.50 4.05
C LYS A 338 -12.12 31.17 3.23
N PRO A 339 -12.18 31.26 1.90
CA PRO A 339 -11.04 30.92 1.05
C PRO A 339 -9.81 31.82 1.26
N GLU A 340 -9.98 33.08 1.61
CA GLU A 340 -8.88 34.01 1.91
C GLU A 340 -8.10 33.57 3.14
N GLY A 341 -8.78 33.02 4.14
CA GLY A 341 -8.12 32.48 5.32
C GLY A 341 -7.31 31.22 5.02
N LEU A 342 -7.76 30.37 4.09
CA LEU A 342 -6.97 29.22 3.63
C LEU A 342 -5.76 29.66 2.82
N ARG A 343 -5.93 30.66 1.94
CA ARG A 343 -4.83 31.31 1.22
C ARG A 343 -3.76 31.81 2.19
N ASP A 344 -4.17 32.56 3.20
CA ASP A 344 -3.25 33.15 4.17
C ASP A 344 -2.53 32.07 5.00
N ALA A 345 -3.23 30.98 5.34
CA ALA A 345 -2.61 29.82 5.99
C ALA A 345 -1.54 29.14 5.12
N LEU A 346 -1.81 28.95 3.82
CA LEU A 346 -0.86 28.35 2.88
C LEU A 346 0.38 29.23 2.68
N LEU A 347 0.19 30.54 2.54
CA LEU A 347 1.28 31.50 2.37
C LEU A 347 2.12 31.65 3.66
N ALA A 348 1.47 31.75 4.82
CA ALA A 348 2.14 31.82 6.11
C ALA A 348 3.02 30.60 6.35
N ASP A 349 2.49 29.39 6.11
CA ASP A 349 3.26 28.15 6.22
C ASP A 349 4.47 28.16 5.29
N LYS A 350 4.29 28.60 4.03
CA LYS A 350 5.39 28.67 3.07
C LYS A 350 6.51 29.61 3.50
N LEU A 351 6.16 30.78 4.01
CA LEU A 351 7.14 31.75 4.52
C LEU A 351 7.90 31.20 5.74
N GLN A 352 7.19 30.56 6.68
CA GLN A 352 7.84 29.92 7.84
C GLN A 352 8.83 28.82 7.41
N GLN A 353 8.50 28.02 6.39
CA GLN A 353 9.44 27.05 5.84
C GLN A 353 10.68 27.71 5.22
N MET A 354 10.50 28.85 4.53
CA MET A 354 11.62 29.59 3.95
C MET A 354 12.55 30.11 5.05
N VAL A 355 12.02 30.75 6.09
CA VAL A 355 12.78 31.22 7.27
C VAL A 355 13.64 30.10 7.86
N ARG A 356 13.06 28.90 8.05
CA ARG A 356 13.78 27.74 8.63
C ARG A 356 14.97 27.28 7.78
N LYS A 357 15.01 27.58 6.49
CA LYS A 357 16.14 27.19 5.61
C LYS A 357 17.42 28.02 5.87
N LYS A 358 17.38 29.00 6.79
CA LYS A 358 18.47 29.90 7.17
C LYS A 358 19.06 30.63 5.96
N PHE A 359 18.61 31.86 5.73
CA PHE A 359 19.22 32.73 4.72
C PHE A 359 20.44 33.44 5.30
N SER A 360 21.37 33.83 4.42
CA SER A 360 22.58 34.57 4.79
C SER A 360 22.34 36.03 5.21
N GLY A 361 21.09 36.51 5.23
CA GLY A 361 20.74 37.88 5.61
C GLY A 361 19.74 37.93 6.76
N GLU A 362 20.12 38.55 7.87
CA GLU A 362 19.27 38.75 9.05
C GLU A 362 18.04 39.59 8.73
N VAL A 363 18.20 40.68 7.97
CA VAL A 363 17.08 41.57 7.57
C VAL A 363 16.05 40.83 6.72
N LEU A 364 16.46 40.10 5.68
CA LEU A 364 15.53 39.33 4.85
C LEU A 364 14.83 38.23 5.65
N THR A 365 15.53 37.62 6.60
CA THR A 365 14.94 36.61 7.48
C THR A 365 13.85 37.23 8.36
N GLN A 366 14.14 38.39 8.98
CA GLN A 366 13.16 39.12 9.80
C GLN A 366 11.95 39.57 8.99
N GLU A 367 12.14 40.12 7.79
CA GLU A 367 11.04 40.52 6.89
C GLU A 367 10.14 39.32 6.54
N LEU A 368 10.72 38.17 6.21
CA LEU A 368 9.94 36.95 5.92
C LEU A 368 9.18 36.43 7.15
N GLU A 369 9.77 36.54 8.35
CA GLU A 369 9.10 36.22 9.62
C GLU A 369 7.92 37.16 9.88
N ASP A 370 8.11 38.46 9.70
CA ASP A 370 7.06 39.46 9.91
C ASP A 370 5.90 39.29 8.93
N LEU A 371 6.18 39.04 7.64
CA LEU A 371 5.13 38.70 6.67
C LEU A 371 4.38 37.41 7.06
N ALA A 372 5.09 36.39 7.54
CA ALA A 372 4.45 35.15 7.99
C ALA A 372 3.52 35.40 9.19
N ASN A 373 3.93 36.27 10.11
CA ASN A 373 3.12 36.68 11.28
C ASN A 373 1.87 37.46 10.85
N CYS A 374 2.00 38.40 9.89
CA CYS A 374 0.86 39.13 9.34
C CYS A 374 -0.19 38.19 8.75
N LEU A 375 0.22 37.24 7.90
CA LEU A 375 -0.70 36.28 7.29
C LEU A 375 -1.29 35.30 8.31
N SER A 376 -0.50 34.91 9.32
CA SER A 376 -0.98 34.03 10.39
C SER A 376 -2.13 34.64 11.18
N ALA A 377 -2.23 35.97 11.25
CA ALA A 377 -3.32 36.67 11.96
C ALA A 377 -4.69 36.51 11.29
N SER A 378 -4.73 36.34 9.96
CA SER A 378 -5.96 36.12 9.17
C SER A 378 -6.12 34.67 8.72
N ALA A 379 -5.12 33.82 8.94
CA ALA A 379 -5.14 32.40 8.60
C ALA A 379 -6.34 31.69 9.24
N TYR A 380 -7.10 30.97 8.41
CA TYR A 380 -8.24 30.19 8.85
C TYR A 380 -8.29 28.85 8.11
N ILE A 381 -8.32 27.77 8.88
CA ILE A 381 -8.50 26.41 8.38
C ILE A 381 -9.80 25.88 8.96
N ALA A 382 -10.78 25.65 8.09
CA ALA A 382 -12.02 24.97 8.48
C ALA A 382 -11.66 23.56 8.99
N LYS A 383 -12.10 23.23 10.20
CA LYS A 383 -11.89 21.91 10.82
C LYS A 383 -13.19 21.10 10.78
N ASP A 384 -13.08 19.78 10.68
CA ASP A 384 -14.23 18.89 10.79
C ASP A 384 -14.96 19.14 12.12
N GLN A 385 -16.20 19.62 12.04
CA GLN A 385 -17.10 19.56 13.19
C GLN A 385 -17.54 18.11 13.33
N GLN A 386 -17.08 17.40 14.37
CA GLN A 386 -17.62 16.07 14.62
C GLN A 386 -19.12 16.17 14.83
N PRO A 387 -19.96 15.54 14.00
CA PRO A 387 -21.38 15.52 14.27
C PRO A 387 -21.60 14.84 15.62
N TRP A 388 -22.39 15.46 16.49
CA TRP A 388 -22.63 14.99 17.86
C TRP A 388 -23.02 13.50 17.93
N TYR A 389 -23.65 12.96 16.88
CA TYR A 389 -24.02 11.53 16.78
C TYR A 389 -22.84 10.57 16.55
N ARG A 390 -21.71 11.02 15.98
CA ARG A 390 -20.49 10.18 15.87
C ARG A 390 -19.77 10.03 17.22
N ALA A 391 -19.89 11.01 18.11
CA ALA A 391 -19.46 10.87 19.51
C ALA A 391 -20.28 9.81 20.27
N LEU A 392 -21.57 9.64 19.91
CA LEU A 392 -22.44 8.59 20.47
C LEU A 392 -22.11 7.19 19.94
N LYS A 393 -21.67 7.04 18.68
CA LYS A 393 -21.26 5.73 18.13
C LYS A 393 -20.02 5.15 18.81
N LYS A 394 -19.09 5.98 19.30
CA LYS A 394 -17.95 5.50 20.12
C LYS A 394 -18.35 4.91 21.48
N LYS A 395 -19.59 5.14 21.96
CA LYS A 395 -20.12 4.54 23.20
C LYS A 395 -20.91 3.24 23.00
N LYS A 396 -21.13 2.78 21.75
CA LYS A 396 -21.95 1.59 21.44
C LYS A 396 -21.14 0.40 20.88
N THR A 397 -19.92 0.18 21.37
CA THR A 397 -19.16 -1.07 21.10
C THR A 397 -19.04 -1.95 22.36
N SER A 398 -20.10 -2.00 23.15
CA SER A 398 -20.32 -3.05 24.16
C SER A 398 -21.81 -3.39 24.24
N GLY A 399 -22.19 -4.58 23.78
CA GLY A 399 -23.55 -5.15 23.80
C GLY A 399 -24.34 -4.78 22.53
N ARG A 400 -24.84 -5.72 21.73
CA ARG A 400 -25.23 -7.12 21.91
C ARG A 400 -24.96 -7.87 20.61
#